data_AF-A0A1S3ZWZ5-F1
#
_entry.id   AF-A0A1S3ZWZ5-F1
#
_cell.length_a   1.000
_cell.length_b   1.000
_cell.length_c   1.000
_cell.angle_alpha   90.00
_cell.angle_beta   90.00
_cell.angle_gamma   90.00
#
_symmetry.space_group_name_H-M   'P 1'
#
loop_
_entity.id
_entity.type
_entity.pdbx_description
1 polymer ?
#
loop_
_entity_poly.entity_id
_entity_poly.type
_entity_poly.pdbx_seq_one_letter_code
_entity_poly.pdbx_strand_id
1 'polypeptide(L)'
;MRWYVVASLLTVLTSSQGILTTLSQSNGGYKYDYATVPFLAEVFKLLVSSVFLWREMQNSPPPKMTMDWKSVRLYPIPSIIYLIHNNVQFATLTYVDTSTYQIMGNLKIVTTGILFRLFLKRKLTNLQWMAIVLLAVGTTTSQVKGCGEASCDSLFSSPIQGYLFGALSACLSALAGVYTEFLMKKNNDSLYWQNVQLYTFGSIFNMGRLLMDDFRSGFEEGPWWQRLFNGYNMTTWLVVLNLGTTGLLVSWLMKYADNIVKGMRKLMSYFGWHLCLVIERGQGEGSGGGTHL
;
A
#
# COMPACT_ATOMS: atom_id res chain seq x y z
N MET A 1 -1.46 20.87 -11.98
CA MET A 1 -1.05 19.61 -12.66
C MET A 1 -2.31 18.84 -13.04
N ARG A 2 -2.41 18.27 -14.24
CA ARG A 2 -3.62 17.54 -14.67
C ARG A 2 -3.59 16.12 -14.08
N TRP A 3 -4.71 15.67 -13.54
CA TRP A 3 -4.79 14.43 -12.74
C TRP A 3 -4.43 13.15 -13.50
N TYR A 4 -4.71 13.08 -14.80
CA TYR A 4 -4.37 11.93 -15.62
C TYR A 4 -2.86 11.78 -15.82
N VAL A 5 -2.10 12.88 -15.73
CA VAL A 5 -0.63 12.85 -15.72
C VAL A 5 -0.13 12.23 -14.43
N VAL A 6 -0.74 12.59 -13.29
CA VAL A 6 -0.40 11.99 -11.99
C VAL A 6 -0.75 10.50 -11.96
N ALA A 7 -1.91 10.12 -12.49
CA ALA A 7 -2.34 8.72 -12.51
C ALA A 7 -1.51 7.85 -13.47
N SER A 8 -1.11 8.38 -14.63
CA SER A 8 -0.21 7.68 -15.56
C SER A 8 1.21 7.58 -15.00
N LEU A 9 1.74 8.64 -14.40
CA LEU A 9 3.04 8.60 -13.71
C LEU A 9 3.02 7.57 -12.58
N LEU A 10 1.97 7.58 -11.76
CA LEU A 10 1.77 6.58 -10.73
C LEU A 10 1.84 5.19 -11.34
N THR A 11 1.05 4.91 -12.39
CA THR A 11 1.04 3.62 -13.09
C THR A 11 2.44 3.14 -13.49
N VAL A 12 3.26 4.03 -14.07
CA VAL A 12 4.63 3.72 -14.49
C VAL A 12 5.55 3.42 -13.31
N LEU A 13 5.52 4.24 -12.27
CA LEU A 13 6.34 4.02 -11.06
C LEU A 13 5.97 2.72 -10.36
N THR A 14 4.68 2.45 -10.35
CA THR A 14 4.02 1.34 -9.67
C THR A 14 4.38 0.03 -10.42
N SER A 15 4.32 0.00 -11.76
CA SER A 15 4.83 -1.16 -12.52
C SER A 15 6.35 -1.34 -12.42
N SER A 16 7.11 -0.24 -12.40
CA SER A 16 8.57 -0.31 -12.24
C SER A 16 9.00 -0.82 -10.87
N GLN A 17 8.16 -0.68 -9.84
CA GLN A 17 8.46 -1.15 -8.49
C GLN A 17 8.62 -2.66 -8.43
N GLY A 18 7.71 -3.42 -9.04
CA GLY A 18 7.82 -4.88 -9.07
C GLY A 18 9.14 -5.34 -9.71
N ILE A 19 9.46 -4.75 -10.86
CA ILE A 19 10.69 -5.03 -11.61
C ILE A 19 11.94 -4.66 -10.79
N LEU A 20 11.94 -3.48 -10.15
CA LEU A 20 13.07 -3.05 -9.32
C LEU A 20 13.26 -3.95 -8.10
N THR A 21 12.16 -4.39 -7.47
CA THR A 21 12.21 -5.31 -6.33
C THR A 21 12.76 -6.68 -6.75
N THR A 22 12.37 -7.23 -7.91
CA THR A 22 12.98 -8.48 -8.41
C THR A 22 14.43 -8.32 -8.80
N LEU A 23 14.80 -7.22 -9.47
CA LEU A 23 16.20 -6.94 -9.78
C LEU A 23 17.07 -6.70 -8.53
N SER A 24 16.45 -6.35 -7.41
CA SER A 24 17.16 -6.19 -6.12
C SER A 24 17.50 -7.53 -5.46
N GLN A 25 16.91 -8.64 -5.91
CA GLN A 25 17.23 -9.97 -5.43
C GLN A 25 18.55 -10.46 -6.03
N SER A 26 19.37 -11.10 -5.21
CA SER A 26 20.65 -11.66 -5.65
C SER A 26 20.73 -13.10 -5.18
N ASN A 27 20.82 -14.05 -6.12
CA ASN A 27 20.90 -15.50 -5.87
C ASN A 27 19.71 -16.06 -5.05
N GLY A 28 18.47 -15.68 -5.39
CA GLY A 28 17.27 -16.25 -4.78
C GLY A 28 16.90 -15.73 -3.39
N GLY A 29 17.63 -14.72 -2.88
CA GLY A 29 17.33 -14.07 -1.60
C GLY A 29 17.59 -12.56 -1.63
N TYR A 30 17.09 -11.86 -0.60
CA TYR A 30 17.38 -10.45 -0.38
C TYR A 30 18.66 -10.32 0.47
N LYS A 31 19.65 -9.59 -0.03
CA LYS A 31 20.89 -9.27 0.72
C LYS A 31 20.68 -8.20 1.78
N TYR A 32 19.53 -7.52 1.76
CA TYR A 32 19.15 -6.46 2.68
C TYR A 32 17.91 -6.86 3.46
N ASP A 33 17.74 -6.30 4.66
CA ASP A 33 16.55 -6.52 5.48
C ASP A 33 15.33 -5.82 4.84
N TYR A 34 14.36 -6.59 4.37
CA TYR A 34 13.16 -6.08 3.73
C TYR A 34 12.33 -5.15 4.64
N ALA A 35 12.43 -5.29 5.97
CA ALA A 35 11.72 -4.44 6.92
C ALA A 35 12.27 -3.01 6.98
N THR A 36 13.52 -2.79 6.57
CA THR A 36 14.18 -1.46 6.58
C THR A 36 13.75 -0.58 5.40
N VAL A 37 13.35 -1.17 4.27
CA VAL A 37 12.91 -0.44 3.07
C VAL A 37 11.64 0.41 3.31
N PRO A 38 10.55 -0.12 3.89
CA PRO A 38 9.37 0.69 4.24
C PRO A 38 9.69 1.83 5.19
N PHE A 39 10.56 1.60 6.18
CA PHE A 39 10.98 2.65 7.11
C PHE A 39 11.70 3.80 6.39
N LEU A 40 12.70 3.49 5.56
CA LEU A 40 13.41 4.51 4.77
C LEU A 40 12.49 5.22 3.77
N ALA A 41 11.52 4.52 3.19
CA ALA A 41 10.53 5.14 2.31
C ALA A 41 9.61 6.10 3.07
N GLU A 42 9.18 5.79 4.31
CA GLU A 42 8.45 6.74 5.16
C GLU A 42 9.28 7.96 5.53
N VAL A 43 10.55 7.76 5.91
CA VAL A 43 11.47 8.87 6.20
C VAL A 43 11.67 9.76 4.98
N PHE A 44 11.86 9.18 3.79
CA PHE A 44 11.95 9.94 2.53
C PHE A 44 10.68 10.77 2.27
N LYS A 45 9.50 10.16 2.40
CA LYS A 45 8.21 10.85 2.22
C LYS A 45 8.03 11.98 3.23
N LEU A 46 8.43 11.76 4.47
CA LEU A 46 8.38 12.77 5.53
C LEU A 46 9.31 13.95 5.21
N LEU A 47 10.56 13.69 4.80
CA LEU A 47 11.52 14.73 4.42
C LEU A 47 10.99 15.56 3.24
N VAL A 48 10.54 14.90 2.18
CA VAL A 48 10.01 15.58 0.98
C VAL A 48 8.75 16.40 1.33
N SER A 49 7.85 15.86 2.16
CA SER A 49 6.64 16.56 2.58
C SER A 49 6.95 17.76 3.46
N SER A 50 7.92 17.65 4.37
CA SER A 50 8.39 18.76 5.21
C SER A 50 9.05 19.86 4.38
N VAL A 51 9.87 19.51 3.39
CA VAL A 51 10.49 20.50 2.47
C VAL A 51 9.43 21.24 1.67
N PHE A 52 8.42 20.54 1.14
CA PHE A 52 7.32 21.19 0.43
C PHE A 52 6.45 22.04 1.34
N LEU A 53 6.18 21.59 2.56
CA LEU A 53 5.45 22.39 3.55
C LEU A 53 6.23 23.67 3.90
N TRP A 54 7.53 23.58 4.13
CA TRP A 54 8.36 24.75 4.39
C TRP A 54 8.30 25.73 3.21
N ARG A 55 8.45 25.25 1.97
CA ARG A 55 8.29 26.11 0.78
C ARG A 55 6.91 26.75 0.70
N GLU A 56 5.85 26.02 1.03
CA GLU A 56 4.48 26.56 1.04
C GLU A 56 4.28 27.60 2.14
N MET A 57 4.90 27.44 3.31
CA MET A 57 4.87 28.43 4.38
C MET A 57 5.60 29.74 4.04
N GLN A 58 6.55 29.71 3.12
CA GLN A 58 7.22 30.92 2.63
C GLN A 58 6.33 31.73 1.67
N ASN A 59 5.27 31.14 1.12
CA ASN A 59 4.32 31.84 0.26
C ASN A 59 3.24 32.54 1.09
N SER A 60 2.75 33.68 0.59
CA SER A 60 1.60 34.40 1.17
C SER A 60 0.35 34.15 0.31
N PRO A 61 -0.80 33.73 0.90
CA PRO A 61 -1.07 33.51 2.33
C PRO A 61 -0.53 32.17 2.85
N PRO A 62 -0.26 32.06 4.17
CA PRO A 62 0.22 30.82 4.77
C PRO A 62 -0.80 29.68 4.63
N PRO A 63 -0.33 28.43 4.52
CA PRO A 63 -1.22 27.28 4.39
C PRO A 63 -2.07 27.08 5.64
N LYS A 64 -3.29 26.55 5.45
CA LYS A 64 -4.15 26.13 6.57
C LYS A 64 -3.55 24.91 7.26
N MET A 65 -3.27 25.03 8.55
CA MET A 65 -2.68 23.98 9.38
C MET A 65 -3.50 23.80 10.66
N THR A 66 -4.35 22.79 10.69
CA THR A 66 -5.06 22.41 11.92
C THR A 66 -4.12 21.63 12.84
N MET A 67 -3.81 22.19 14.01
CA MET A 67 -3.00 21.55 15.07
C MET A 67 -3.83 21.01 16.24
N ASP A 68 -5.16 20.99 16.12
CA ASP A 68 -6.05 20.52 17.18
C ASP A 68 -5.74 19.05 17.53
N TRP A 69 -5.53 18.78 18.82
CA TRP A 69 -5.25 17.43 19.32
C TRP A 69 -6.31 16.40 18.91
N LYS A 70 -7.58 16.82 18.81
CA LYS A 70 -8.70 15.99 18.35
C LYS A 70 -8.54 15.53 16.89
N SER A 71 -7.91 16.34 16.05
CA SER A 71 -7.63 16.02 14.65
C SER A 71 -6.33 15.24 14.51
N VAL A 72 -5.28 15.64 15.22
CA VAL A 72 -3.95 14.98 15.18
C VAL A 72 -4.05 13.52 15.64
N ARG A 73 -4.82 13.23 16.70
CA ARG A 73 -4.96 11.85 17.23
C ARG A 73 -5.64 10.85 16.28
N LEU A 74 -6.17 11.31 15.14
CA LEU A 74 -6.78 10.43 14.13
C LEU A 74 -5.77 9.91 13.10
N TYR A 75 -4.64 10.59 12.91
CA TYR A 75 -3.57 10.18 11.97
C TYR A 75 -2.80 8.90 12.34
N PRO A 76 -2.68 8.51 13.63
CA PRO A 76 -2.13 7.20 13.99
C PRO A 76 -3.00 6.02 13.53
N ILE A 77 -4.32 6.22 13.36
CA ILE A 77 -5.27 5.13 13.12
C ILE A 77 -4.98 4.38 11.82
N PRO A 78 -4.79 5.04 10.65
CA PRO A 78 -4.32 4.37 9.43
C PRO A 78 -3.06 3.53 9.65
N SER A 79 -2.08 4.09 10.36
CA SER A 79 -0.79 3.45 10.57
C SER A 79 -0.92 2.17 11.41
N ILE A 80 -1.77 2.19 12.44
CA ILE A 80 -2.10 0.99 13.24
C ILE A 80 -2.81 -0.06 12.39
N ILE A 81 -3.77 0.35 11.56
CA ILE A 81 -4.48 -0.60 10.68
C ILE A 81 -3.50 -1.21 9.67
N TYR A 82 -2.60 -0.42 9.08
CA TYR A 82 -1.56 -0.93 8.18
C TYR A 82 -0.58 -1.86 8.89
N LEU A 83 -0.24 -1.61 10.15
CA LEU A 83 0.60 -2.51 10.95
C LEU A 83 -0.09 -3.86 11.17
N ILE A 84 -1.36 -3.85 11.60
CA ILE A 84 -2.16 -5.07 11.79
C ILE A 84 -2.34 -5.80 10.46
N HIS A 85 -2.67 -5.07 9.39
CA HIS A 85 -2.78 -5.61 8.05
C HIS A 85 -1.52 -6.37 7.63
N ASN A 86 -0.36 -5.76 7.85
CA ASN A 86 0.92 -6.35 7.49
C ASN A 86 1.18 -7.66 8.28
N ASN A 87 0.88 -7.68 9.57
CA ASN A 87 0.98 -8.91 10.37
C ASN A 87 0.00 -10.00 9.93
N VAL A 88 -1.26 -9.64 9.63
CA VAL A 88 -2.28 -10.57 9.14
C VAL A 88 -1.89 -11.13 7.78
N GLN A 89 -1.31 -10.31 6.91
CA GLN A 89 -0.78 -10.74 5.62
C GLN A 89 0.34 -11.78 5.79
N PHE A 90 1.31 -11.53 6.67
CA PHE A 90 2.37 -12.51 6.95
C PHE A 90 1.80 -13.82 7.50
N ALA A 91 0.85 -13.75 8.44
CA ALA A 91 0.15 -14.93 8.95
C ALA A 91 -0.68 -15.63 7.86
N THR A 92 -1.19 -14.90 6.87
CA THR A 92 -1.93 -15.51 5.76
C THR A 92 -0.99 -16.29 4.84
N LEU A 93 0.17 -15.73 4.52
CA LEU A 93 1.18 -16.36 3.65
C LEU A 93 1.81 -17.64 4.24
N THR A 94 1.62 -17.93 5.53
CA THR A 94 2.01 -19.24 6.11
C THR A 94 1.00 -20.34 5.80
N TYR A 95 -0.23 -19.99 5.40
CA TYR A 95 -1.30 -20.95 5.10
C TYR A 95 -1.69 -21.01 3.63
N VAL A 96 -1.54 -19.91 2.89
CA VAL A 96 -1.85 -19.84 1.45
C VAL A 96 -0.63 -19.39 0.68
N ASP A 97 -0.49 -19.91 -0.54
CA ASP A 97 0.53 -19.46 -1.46
C ASP A 97 0.28 -18.01 -1.93
N THR A 98 1.34 -17.35 -2.38
CA THR A 98 1.31 -15.94 -2.79
C THR A 98 0.32 -15.67 -3.91
N SER A 99 0.13 -16.60 -4.85
CA SER A 99 -0.86 -16.45 -5.93
C SER A 99 -2.30 -16.50 -5.40
N THR A 100 -2.60 -17.44 -4.50
CA THR A 100 -3.91 -17.51 -3.84
C THR A 100 -4.17 -16.27 -2.99
N TYR A 101 -3.17 -15.78 -2.26
CA TYR A 101 -3.27 -14.52 -1.51
C TYR A 101 -3.59 -13.31 -2.42
N GLN A 102 -2.95 -13.20 -3.58
CA GLN A 102 -3.24 -12.14 -4.56
C GLN A 102 -4.67 -12.23 -5.12
N ILE A 103 -5.13 -13.45 -5.42
CA ILE A 103 -6.51 -13.67 -5.89
C ILE A 103 -7.51 -13.23 -4.81
N MET A 104 -7.26 -13.64 -3.57
CA MET A 104 -8.07 -13.24 -2.41
C MET A 104 -8.04 -11.74 -2.14
N GLY A 105 -6.89 -11.10 -2.37
CA GLY A 105 -6.71 -9.68 -2.19
C GLY A 105 -7.59 -8.84 -3.11
N ASN A 106 -8.06 -9.37 -4.26
CA ASN A 106 -9.05 -8.70 -5.10
C ASN A 106 -10.40 -8.45 -4.38
N LEU A 107 -10.71 -9.18 -3.31
CA LEU A 107 -11.88 -8.92 -2.46
C LEU A 107 -11.85 -7.48 -1.90
N LYS A 108 -10.66 -6.90 -1.71
CA LYS A 108 -10.49 -5.51 -1.27
C LYS A 108 -11.21 -4.52 -2.20
N ILE A 109 -11.39 -4.84 -3.48
CA ILE A 109 -12.07 -3.98 -4.46
C ILE A 109 -13.53 -3.78 -4.06
N VAL A 110 -14.22 -4.88 -3.77
CA VAL A 110 -15.63 -4.86 -3.34
C VAL A 110 -15.75 -4.22 -1.96
N THR A 111 -14.88 -4.61 -1.03
CA THR A 111 -14.89 -4.08 0.34
C THR A 111 -14.62 -2.58 0.37
N THR A 112 -13.70 -2.07 -0.46
CA THR A 112 -13.43 -0.64 -0.62
C THR A 112 -14.68 0.09 -1.11
N GLY A 113 -15.40 -0.45 -2.11
CA GLY A 113 -16.65 0.15 -2.58
C GLY A 113 -17.74 0.25 -1.51
N ILE A 114 -17.88 -0.79 -0.67
CA ILE A 114 -18.81 -0.79 0.47
C ILE A 114 -18.38 0.25 1.51
N LEU A 115 -17.12 0.22 1.95
CA LEU A 115 -16.59 1.14 2.95
C LEU A 115 -16.62 2.60 2.47
N PHE A 116 -16.40 2.85 1.17
CA PHE A 116 -16.49 4.17 0.57
C PHE A 116 -17.91 4.75 0.71
N ARG A 117 -18.95 3.93 0.50
CA ARG A 117 -20.34 4.32 0.73
C ARG A 117 -20.61 4.62 2.20
N LEU A 118 -20.03 3.85 3.12
CA LEU A 118 -20.24 4.01 4.57
C LEU A 118 -19.52 5.26 5.14
N PHE A 119 -18.24 5.44 4.85
CA PHE A 119 -17.40 6.50 5.43
C PHE A 119 -17.56 7.84 4.71
N LEU A 120 -17.52 7.87 3.38
CA LEU A 120 -17.63 9.12 2.61
C LEU A 120 -19.10 9.50 2.32
N LYS A 121 -20.07 8.66 2.70
CA LYS A 121 -21.51 8.88 2.50
C LYS A 121 -21.91 9.23 1.07
N ARG A 122 -21.10 8.85 0.08
CA ARG A 122 -21.37 9.07 -1.35
C ARG A 122 -22.26 7.96 -1.90
N LYS A 123 -23.32 8.34 -2.63
CA LYS A 123 -24.21 7.38 -3.30
C LYS A 123 -23.56 6.92 -4.61
N LEU A 124 -23.35 5.62 -4.75
CA LEU A 124 -22.92 4.98 -6.01
C LEU A 124 -24.14 4.58 -6.83
N THR A 125 -24.07 4.78 -8.15
CA THR A 125 -25.13 4.33 -9.07
C THR A 125 -25.06 2.82 -9.31
N ASN A 126 -26.15 2.22 -9.77
CA ASN A 126 -26.17 0.78 -10.08
C ASN A 126 -25.13 0.38 -11.14
N LEU A 127 -24.88 1.26 -12.13
CA LEU A 127 -23.81 1.06 -13.11
C LEU A 127 -22.42 1.07 -12.46
N GLN A 128 -22.18 1.93 -11.48
CA GLN A 128 -20.91 1.96 -10.75
C GLN A 128 -20.72 0.69 -9.91
N TRP A 129 -21.79 0.18 -9.28
CA TRP A 129 -21.76 -1.11 -8.59
C TRP A 129 -21.45 -2.28 -9.52
N MET A 130 -22.11 -2.34 -10.68
CA MET A 130 -21.82 -3.37 -11.69
C MET A 130 -20.38 -3.28 -12.18
N ALA A 131 -19.86 -2.07 -12.40
CA ALA A 131 -18.46 -1.88 -12.78
C ALA A 131 -17.48 -2.38 -11.70
N ILE A 132 -17.74 -2.11 -10.41
CA ILE A 132 -16.90 -2.60 -9.30
C ILE A 132 -16.89 -4.14 -9.25
N VAL A 133 -18.05 -4.77 -9.39
CA VAL A 133 -18.15 -6.24 -9.40
C VAL A 133 -17.45 -6.83 -10.62
N LEU A 134 -17.68 -6.25 -11.81
CA LEU A 134 -17.04 -6.69 -13.05
C LEU A 134 -15.51 -6.57 -12.96
N LEU A 135 -15.01 -5.53 -12.30
CA LEU A 135 -13.57 -5.35 -12.05
C LEU A 135 -13.02 -6.40 -11.09
N ALA A 136 -13.72 -6.71 -10.01
CA ALA A 136 -13.33 -7.76 -9.09
C ALA A 136 -13.26 -9.12 -9.79
N VAL A 137 -14.24 -9.43 -10.64
CA VAL A 137 -14.25 -10.67 -11.43
C VAL A 137 -13.13 -10.67 -12.47
N GLY A 138 -12.92 -9.57 -13.19
CA GLY A 138 -11.87 -9.46 -14.22
C GLY A 138 -10.45 -9.59 -13.67
N THR A 139 -10.15 -8.91 -12.56
CA THR A 139 -8.85 -9.02 -11.86
C THR A 139 -8.60 -10.43 -11.34
N THR A 140 -9.61 -11.04 -10.72
CA THR A 140 -9.56 -12.43 -10.24
C THR A 140 -9.28 -13.38 -11.41
N THR A 141 -10.05 -13.28 -12.49
CA THR A 141 -9.91 -14.14 -13.69
C THR A 141 -8.53 -14.02 -14.33
N SER A 142 -7.97 -12.80 -14.40
CA SER A 142 -6.62 -12.58 -14.97
C SER A 142 -5.48 -13.15 -14.13
N GLN A 143 -5.72 -13.42 -12.84
CA GLN A 143 -4.73 -13.93 -11.90
C GLN A 143 -4.90 -15.44 -11.65
N VAL A 144 -5.97 -16.06 -12.16
CA VAL A 144 -6.10 -17.52 -12.16
C VAL A 144 -5.00 -18.09 -13.06
N LYS A 145 -4.12 -18.90 -12.48
CA LYS A 145 -3.11 -19.65 -13.24
C LYS A 145 -3.82 -20.56 -14.24
N GLY A 146 -3.38 -20.54 -15.51
CA GLY A 146 -3.89 -21.47 -16.51
C GLY A 146 -3.59 -22.91 -16.09
N CYS A 147 -4.62 -23.75 -15.95
CA CYS A 147 -4.44 -25.18 -15.69
C CYS A 147 -3.84 -25.85 -16.93
N GLY A 148 -2.51 -25.93 -17.00
CA GLY A 148 -1.79 -26.84 -17.89
C GLY A 148 -1.63 -28.18 -17.18
N GLU A 149 -2.30 -29.22 -17.68
CA GLU A 149 -2.10 -30.66 -17.37
C GLU A 149 -1.52 -31.02 -15.98
N ALA A 150 -2.18 -30.60 -14.89
CA ALA A 150 -2.17 -31.29 -13.59
C ALA A 150 -3.18 -30.61 -12.64
N SER A 151 -4.26 -31.33 -12.33
CA SER A 151 -5.15 -31.18 -11.15
C SER A 151 -5.51 -29.76 -10.64
N CYS A 152 -6.57 -29.19 -11.23
CA CYS A 152 -7.27 -28.01 -10.69
C CYS A 152 -7.98 -28.26 -9.32
N ASP A 153 -7.93 -29.48 -8.76
CA ASP A 153 -8.49 -29.82 -7.42
C ASP A 153 -7.72 -29.17 -6.26
N SER A 154 -6.51 -28.65 -6.51
CA SER A 154 -5.68 -28.00 -5.51
C SER A 154 -6.02 -26.51 -5.27
N LEU A 155 -6.81 -25.86 -6.16
CA LEU A 155 -7.15 -24.43 -6.06
C LEU A 155 -7.93 -24.08 -4.79
N PHE A 156 -8.70 -25.02 -4.25
CA PHE A 156 -9.47 -24.84 -3.02
C PHE A 156 -8.94 -25.63 -1.82
N SER A 157 -7.81 -26.34 -1.94
CA SER A 157 -7.25 -27.20 -0.88
C SER A 157 -6.59 -26.44 0.28
N SER A 158 -6.48 -25.11 0.20
CA SER A 158 -5.87 -24.34 1.29
C SER A 158 -6.68 -24.41 2.60
N PRO A 159 -6.03 -24.38 3.77
CA PRO A 159 -6.71 -24.39 5.06
C PRO A 159 -7.72 -23.25 5.21
N ILE A 160 -8.88 -23.50 5.83
CA ILE A 160 -9.92 -22.48 6.06
C ILE A 160 -9.42 -21.26 6.85
N GLN A 161 -8.41 -21.47 7.71
CA GLN A 161 -7.73 -20.40 8.45
C GLN A 161 -7.04 -19.40 7.49
N GLY A 162 -6.40 -19.90 6.43
CA GLY A 162 -5.79 -19.05 5.40
C GLY A 162 -6.82 -18.20 4.66
N TYR A 163 -7.97 -18.79 4.32
CA TYR A 163 -9.07 -18.03 3.69
C TYR A 163 -9.64 -16.95 4.62
N LEU A 164 -9.79 -17.26 5.91
CA LEU A 164 -10.30 -16.30 6.89
C LEU A 164 -9.31 -15.13 7.09
N PHE A 165 -8.02 -15.41 7.23
CA PHE A 165 -7.01 -14.37 7.38
C PHE A 165 -6.83 -13.53 6.11
N GLY A 166 -6.89 -14.14 4.92
CA GLY A 166 -6.83 -13.37 3.68
C GLY A 166 -8.05 -12.46 3.48
N ALA A 167 -9.26 -12.91 3.84
CA ALA A 167 -10.45 -12.05 3.84
C ALA A 167 -10.34 -10.90 4.85
N LEU A 168 -9.80 -11.16 6.04
CA LEU A 168 -9.51 -10.14 7.05
C LEU A 168 -8.47 -9.13 6.56
N SER A 169 -7.38 -9.61 5.92
CA SER A 169 -6.35 -8.78 5.30
C SER A 169 -6.96 -7.84 4.27
N ALA A 170 -7.78 -8.36 3.35
CA ALA A 170 -8.44 -7.56 2.33
C ALA A 170 -9.34 -6.46 2.95
N CYS A 171 -10.08 -6.79 4.01
CA CYS A 171 -10.90 -5.82 4.75
C CYS A 171 -10.08 -4.73 5.44
N LEU A 172 -8.99 -5.10 6.11
CA LEU A 172 -8.11 -4.15 6.80
C LEU A 172 -7.40 -3.22 5.81
N SER A 173 -6.95 -3.75 4.68
CA SER A 173 -6.34 -2.96 3.61
C SER A 173 -7.32 -1.91 3.06
N ALA A 174 -8.54 -2.34 2.73
CA ALA A 174 -9.60 -1.45 2.26
C ALA A 174 -9.96 -0.38 3.31
N LEU A 175 -10.06 -0.77 4.59
CA LEU A 175 -10.36 0.15 5.69
C LEU A 175 -9.26 1.20 5.87
N ALA A 176 -7.99 0.82 5.85
CA ALA A 176 -6.87 1.75 5.97
C ALA A 176 -6.87 2.79 4.84
N GLY A 177 -7.09 2.34 3.60
CA GLY A 177 -7.17 3.22 2.43
C GLY A 177 -8.33 4.21 2.52
N VAL A 178 -9.56 3.72 2.74
CA VAL A 178 -10.75 4.56 2.83
C VAL A 178 -10.70 5.52 4.02
N TYR A 179 -10.15 5.09 5.15
CA TYR A 179 -10.00 5.95 6.32
C TYR A 179 -8.98 7.07 6.07
N THR A 180 -7.85 6.76 5.42
CA THR A 180 -6.84 7.76 5.05
C THR A 180 -7.44 8.81 4.11
N GLU A 181 -8.21 8.37 3.12
CA GLU A 181 -8.92 9.25 2.19
C GLU A 181 -9.96 10.12 2.91
N PHE A 182 -10.76 9.53 3.80
CA PHE A 182 -11.70 10.25 4.64
C PHE A 182 -11.00 11.32 5.49
N LEU A 183 -9.87 10.99 6.12
CA LEU A 183 -9.11 11.92 6.95
C LEU A 183 -8.54 13.09 6.14
N MET A 184 -7.95 12.80 4.96
CA MET A 184 -7.42 13.82 4.06
C MET A 184 -8.50 14.79 3.58
N LYS A 185 -9.71 14.28 3.31
CA LYS A 185 -10.84 15.08 2.81
C LYS A 185 -11.64 15.79 3.89
N LYS A 186 -11.61 15.30 5.13
CA LYS A 186 -12.34 15.89 6.25
C LYS A 186 -11.86 17.30 6.59
N ASN A 187 -10.55 17.55 6.47
CA ASN A 187 -9.96 18.86 6.74
C ASN A 187 -9.59 19.59 5.44
N ASN A 188 -9.82 20.90 5.41
CA ASN A 188 -9.33 21.81 4.35
C ASN A 188 -7.87 22.26 4.57
N ASP A 189 -7.08 21.43 5.26
CA ASP A 189 -5.66 21.67 5.50
C ASP A 189 -4.82 21.45 4.23
N SER A 190 -3.61 22.01 4.22
CA SER A 190 -2.60 21.72 3.20
C SER A 190 -2.31 20.22 3.14
N LEU A 191 -2.17 19.70 1.91
CA LEU A 191 -1.77 18.31 1.67
C LEU A 191 -0.44 18.00 2.36
N TYR A 192 0.53 18.92 2.30
CA TYR A 192 1.86 18.69 2.85
C TYR A 192 1.83 18.56 4.38
N TRP A 193 0.99 19.35 5.05
CA TRP A 193 0.79 19.23 6.50
C TRP A 193 0.17 17.89 6.89
N GLN A 194 -0.88 17.47 6.18
CA GLN A 194 -1.52 16.17 6.42
C GLN A 194 -0.55 15.01 6.16
N ASN A 195 0.28 15.12 5.13
CA ASN A 195 1.33 14.15 4.82
C ASN A 195 2.39 14.08 5.91
N VAL A 196 2.85 15.23 6.43
CA VAL A 196 3.81 15.26 7.55
C VAL A 196 3.24 14.53 8.76
N GLN A 197 1.98 14.79 9.14
CA GLN A 197 1.33 14.09 10.24
C GLN A 197 1.23 12.58 10.00
N LEU A 198 0.75 12.18 8.82
CA LEU A 198 0.58 10.77 8.45
C LEU A 198 1.91 10.01 8.44
N TYR A 199 2.93 10.54 7.76
CA TYR A 199 4.23 9.89 7.62
C TYR A 199 5.06 9.95 8.90
N THR A 200 4.85 10.94 9.78
CA THR A 200 5.47 10.96 11.12
C THR A 200 5.03 9.74 11.92
N PHE A 201 3.71 9.51 12.03
CA PHE A 201 3.21 8.32 12.71
C PHE A 201 3.61 7.03 11.97
N GLY A 202 3.54 7.01 10.63
CA GLY A 202 4.00 5.87 9.84
C GLY A 202 5.46 5.49 10.11
N SER A 203 6.37 6.47 10.18
CA SER A 203 7.78 6.26 10.51
C SER A 203 7.96 5.73 11.94
N ILE A 204 7.19 6.25 12.91
CA ILE A 204 7.23 5.77 14.31
C ILE A 204 6.80 4.30 14.39
N PHE A 205 5.71 3.92 13.71
CA PHE A 205 5.23 2.53 13.71
C PHE A 205 6.20 1.58 12.98
N ASN A 206 6.80 1.98 11.87
CA ASN A 206 7.82 1.17 11.19
C ASN A 206 9.08 1.00 12.05
N MET A 207 9.51 2.06 12.75
CA MET A 207 10.60 1.97 13.73
C MET A 207 10.25 1.03 14.89
N GLY A 208 9.02 1.11 15.41
CA GLY A 208 8.53 0.21 16.45
C GLY A 208 8.51 -1.26 16.01
N ARG A 209 8.19 -1.52 14.73
CA ARG A 209 8.29 -2.87 14.15
C ARG A 209 9.73 -3.37 14.13
N LEU A 210 10.68 -2.57 13.64
CA LEU A 210 12.11 -2.94 13.62
C LEU A 210 12.64 -3.25 15.02
N LEU A 211 12.26 -2.43 16.02
CA LEU A 211 12.59 -2.69 17.42
C LEU A 211 11.99 -4.01 17.91
N MET A 212 10.72 -4.29 17.58
CA MET A 212 10.07 -5.54 17.96
C MET A 212 10.72 -6.77 17.32
N ASP A 213 11.19 -6.65 16.07
CA ASP A 213 11.92 -7.71 15.38
C ASP A 213 13.30 -7.95 16.02
N ASP A 214 13.99 -6.89 16.47
CA ASP A 214 15.24 -6.99 17.27
C ASP A 214 15.02 -7.68 18.63
N PHE A 215 13.96 -7.29 19.35
CA PHE A 215 13.63 -7.90 20.64
C PHE A 215 13.29 -9.39 20.49
N ARG A 216 12.63 -9.78 19.40
CA ARG A 216 12.29 -11.18 19.11
C ARG A 216 13.50 -12.03 18.75
N SER A 217 14.47 -11.44 18.04
CA SER A 217 15.73 -12.09 17.67
C SER A 217 16.81 -12.02 18.75
N GLY A 218 16.48 -11.48 19.94
CA GLY A 218 17.42 -11.40 21.06
C GLY A 218 18.65 -10.53 20.78
N PHE A 219 18.56 -9.58 19.83
CA PHE A 219 19.69 -8.77 19.35
C PHE A 219 20.87 -9.57 18.81
N GLU A 220 20.67 -10.83 18.37
CA GLU A 220 21.74 -11.69 17.85
C GLU A 220 22.44 -11.08 16.62
N GLU A 221 21.70 -10.38 15.76
CA GLU A 221 22.24 -9.72 14.56
C GLU A 221 22.68 -8.26 14.81
N GLY A 222 22.70 -7.82 16.08
CA GLY A 222 22.92 -6.43 16.46
C GLY A 222 21.66 -5.56 16.29
N PRO A 223 21.69 -4.28 16.70
CA PRO A 223 20.54 -3.39 16.64
C PRO A 223 20.18 -2.96 15.21
N TRP A 224 18.90 -2.69 14.96
CA TRP A 224 18.34 -2.35 13.65
C TRP A 224 19.05 -1.19 12.95
N TRP A 225 19.54 -0.19 13.70
CA TRP A 225 20.25 0.96 13.12
C TRP A 225 21.61 0.59 12.50
N GLN A 226 22.26 -0.46 12.98
CA GLN A 226 23.48 -0.98 12.36
C GLN A 226 23.17 -1.80 11.10
N ARG A 227 22.06 -2.56 11.11
CA ARG A 227 21.62 -3.36 9.96
C ARG A 227 20.97 -2.54 8.85
N LEU A 228 20.56 -1.31 9.15
CA LEU A 228 19.72 -0.47 8.28
C LEU A 228 20.28 -0.23 6.86
N PHE A 229 21.61 -0.17 6.72
CA PHE A 229 22.26 0.03 5.43
C PHE A 229 23.04 -1.22 4.96
N ASN A 230 22.93 -2.33 5.68
CA ASN A 230 23.67 -3.53 5.35
C ASN A 230 23.08 -4.20 4.10
N GLY A 231 23.94 -4.54 3.14
CA GLY A 231 23.52 -5.14 1.87
C GLY A 231 22.79 -4.20 0.90
N TYR A 232 22.76 -2.89 1.16
CA TYR A 232 22.12 -1.92 0.27
C TYR A 232 22.93 -1.71 -1.01
N ASN A 233 22.30 -1.99 -2.16
CA ASN A 233 22.87 -1.72 -3.47
C ASN A 233 22.18 -0.51 -4.12
N MET A 234 22.69 -0.02 -5.26
CA MET A 234 22.07 1.06 -6.01
C MET A 234 20.62 0.74 -6.40
N THR A 235 20.33 -0.53 -6.71
CA THR A 235 18.98 -1.02 -7.00
C THR A 235 18.05 -0.92 -5.78
N THR A 236 18.52 -1.25 -4.57
CA THR A 236 17.75 -1.11 -3.32
C THR A 236 17.38 0.35 -3.07
N TRP A 237 18.31 1.29 -3.31
CA TRP A 237 18.01 2.72 -3.20
C TRP A 237 16.96 3.18 -4.22
N LEU A 238 17.01 2.67 -5.46
CA LEU A 238 15.96 2.92 -6.45
C LEU A 238 14.60 2.37 -6.00
N VAL A 239 14.54 1.21 -5.35
CA VAL A 239 13.30 0.67 -4.77
C VAL A 239 12.76 1.61 -3.69
N VAL A 240 13.60 2.08 -2.76
CA VAL A 240 13.21 3.01 -1.70
C VAL A 240 12.66 4.32 -2.28
N LEU A 241 13.36 4.91 -3.24
CA LEU A 241 12.93 6.16 -3.89
C LEU A 241 11.64 5.97 -4.68
N ASN A 242 11.50 4.86 -5.39
CA ASN A 242 10.30 4.57 -6.15
C ASN A 242 9.09 4.32 -5.24
N LEU A 243 9.27 3.59 -4.14
CA LEU A 243 8.24 3.38 -3.12
C LEU A 243 7.83 4.70 -2.46
N GLY A 244 8.80 5.55 -2.15
CA GLY A 244 8.57 6.87 -1.56
C GLY A 244 7.80 7.81 -2.50
N THR A 245 8.24 7.93 -3.75
CA THR A 245 7.58 8.78 -4.76
C THR A 245 6.17 8.29 -5.09
N THR A 246 5.98 6.99 -5.23
CA THR A 246 4.65 6.36 -5.37
C THR A 246 3.74 6.77 -4.22
N GLY A 247 4.20 6.65 -2.96
CA GLY A 247 3.40 7.03 -1.79
C GLY A 247 2.98 8.51 -1.76
N LEU A 248 3.83 9.43 -2.21
CA LEU A 248 3.48 10.86 -2.32
C LEU A 248 2.38 11.11 -3.38
N LEU A 249 2.46 10.43 -4.52
CA LEU A 249 1.45 10.51 -5.57
C LEU A 249 0.10 9.92 -5.13
N VAL A 250 0.13 8.83 -4.35
CA VAL A 250 -1.08 8.24 -3.76
C VAL A 250 -1.76 9.23 -2.82
N SER A 251 -1.02 9.88 -1.92
CA SER A 251 -1.60 10.89 -1.04
C SER A 251 -2.19 12.07 -1.80
N TRP A 252 -1.53 12.51 -2.87
CA TRP A 252 -2.07 13.56 -3.75
C TRP A 252 -3.40 13.14 -4.39
N LEU A 253 -3.48 11.90 -4.88
CA LEU A 253 -4.72 11.34 -5.43
C LEU A 253 -5.81 11.25 -4.37
N MET A 254 -5.50 10.76 -3.16
CA MET A 254 -6.48 10.67 -2.07
C MET A 254 -7.08 12.03 -1.71
N LYS A 255 -6.30 13.12 -1.72
CA LYS A 255 -6.83 14.47 -1.44
C LYS A 255 -7.65 15.05 -2.60
N TYR A 256 -7.20 14.90 -3.84
CA TYR A 256 -7.75 15.65 -4.98
C TYR A 256 -8.63 14.83 -5.94
N ALA A 257 -8.70 13.51 -5.81
CA ALA A 257 -9.48 12.64 -6.71
C ALA A 257 -11.00 12.91 -6.69
N ASP A 258 -11.53 13.45 -5.59
CA ASP A 258 -12.98 13.61 -5.42
C ASP A 258 -13.63 14.62 -6.36
N ASN A 259 -12.90 15.65 -6.76
CA ASN A 259 -13.38 16.65 -7.73
C ASN A 259 -13.41 16.08 -9.16
N ILE A 260 -12.70 14.98 -9.39
CA ILE A 260 -12.59 14.33 -10.69
C ILE A 260 -13.74 13.34 -10.90
N VAL A 261 -14.45 12.89 -9.86
CA VAL A 261 -15.65 12.00 -9.98
C VAL A 261 -16.72 12.57 -10.93
N LYS A 262 -16.75 13.90 -11.14
CA LYS A 262 -17.60 14.54 -12.15
C LYS A 262 -17.19 14.23 -13.61
N GLY A 263 -15.90 14.08 -13.89
CA GLY A 263 -15.35 13.65 -15.19
C GLY A 263 -15.02 12.14 -15.30
N MET A 264 -14.81 11.47 -14.17
CA MET A 264 -14.39 10.06 -14.07
C MET A 264 -15.52 9.04 -14.19
N ARG A 265 -16.79 9.44 -14.29
CA ARG A 265 -17.89 8.50 -14.61
C ARG A 265 -17.65 7.72 -15.92
N LYS A 266 -16.72 8.15 -16.79
CA LYS A 266 -16.31 7.47 -18.02
C LYS A 266 -14.95 6.76 -17.96
N LEU A 267 -14.07 7.04 -16.99
CA LEU A 267 -12.69 6.50 -16.93
C LEU A 267 -12.42 5.59 -15.71
N MET A 268 -13.29 5.64 -14.67
CA MET A 268 -13.13 4.85 -13.45
C MET A 268 -13.28 3.34 -13.65
N SER A 269 -13.70 2.92 -14.86
CA SER A 269 -13.64 1.52 -15.30
C SER A 269 -12.22 1.04 -15.62
N TYR A 270 -11.20 1.92 -15.64
CA TYR A 270 -9.82 1.57 -16.01
C TYR A 270 -8.74 1.90 -14.96
N PHE A 271 -8.95 2.84 -14.03
CA PHE A 271 -7.86 3.34 -13.16
C PHE A 271 -7.86 2.85 -11.70
N GLY A 272 -8.97 2.33 -11.17
CA GLY A 272 -8.94 1.55 -9.91
C GLY A 272 -8.09 0.29 -10.02
N TRP A 273 -7.79 -0.10 -11.27
CA TRP A 273 -6.99 -1.25 -11.70
C TRP A 273 -5.50 -1.15 -11.31
N HIS A 274 -4.84 0.01 -11.48
CA HIS A 274 -3.38 0.08 -11.29
C HIS A 274 -2.92 0.23 -9.83
N LEU A 275 -3.74 0.86 -8.98
CA LEU A 275 -3.42 1.06 -7.57
C LEU A 275 -3.59 -0.23 -6.75
N CYS A 276 -4.56 -1.08 -7.11
CA CYS A 276 -4.72 -2.41 -6.51
C CYS A 276 -3.66 -3.41 -7.01
N LEU A 277 -3.43 -3.47 -8.33
CA LEU A 277 -2.55 -4.48 -8.95
C LEU A 277 -1.08 -4.38 -8.56
N VAL A 278 -0.58 -3.18 -8.24
CA VAL A 278 0.83 -3.03 -7.90
C VAL A 278 1.12 -3.18 -6.42
N ILE A 279 0.17 -2.83 -5.55
CA ILE A 279 0.29 -3.20 -4.13
C ILE A 279 0.40 -4.73 -4.02
N GLU A 280 -0.25 -5.49 -4.92
CA GLU A 280 -0.14 -6.96 -5.01
C GLU A 280 1.11 -7.47 -5.74
N ARG A 281 1.55 -6.85 -6.84
CA ARG A 281 2.79 -7.28 -7.52
C ARG A 281 4.05 -6.98 -6.70
N GLY A 282 4.06 -5.93 -5.88
CA GLY A 282 5.20 -5.58 -5.02
C GLY A 282 5.46 -6.57 -3.87
N GLN A 283 4.53 -7.49 -3.59
CA GLN A 283 4.67 -8.53 -2.57
C GLN A 283 4.70 -9.95 -3.15
N GLY A 284 4.60 -10.08 -4.48
CA GLY A 284 4.41 -11.34 -5.19
C GLY A 284 5.68 -12.10 -5.55
N GLU A 285 6.84 -11.44 -5.61
CA GLU A 285 8.04 -12.03 -6.22
C GLU A 285 9.12 -12.40 -5.19
N GLY A 286 8.77 -12.64 -3.91
CA GLY A 286 9.75 -12.94 -2.85
C GLY A 286 9.86 -14.40 -2.40
N SER A 287 9.18 -15.37 -3.03
CA SER A 287 9.28 -16.77 -2.63
C SER A 287 9.17 -17.71 -3.84
N GLY A 288 10.32 -18.10 -4.36
CA GLY A 288 10.45 -19.02 -5.47
C GLY A 288 11.88 -19.54 -5.55
N GLY A 289 12.28 -20.38 -4.60
CA GLY A 289 13.59 -21.01 -4.64
C GLY A 289 13.84 -21.93 -3.46
N GLY A 290 13.34 -23.17 -3.52
CA GLY A 290 13.78 -24.20 -2.59
C GLY A 290 12.95 -25.47 -2.61
N THR A 291 13.14 -26.34 -3.62
CA THR A 291 13.38 -27.79 -3.41
C THR A 291 13.63 -28.52 -4.74
N HIS A 292 14.91 -28.74 -5.05
CA HIS A 292 15.38 -29.92 -5.79
C HIS A 292 16.83 -30.16 -5.35
N LEU A 293 16.98 -30.92 -4.27
CA LEU A 293 17.89 -32.06 -4.04
C LEU A 293 17.94 -32.35 -2.53
#